data_AF-A0A8B3LGV6-F1
#
_entry.id   AF-A0A8B3LGV6-F1
#
_cell.length_a   1.000
_cell.length_b   1.000
_cell.length_c   1.000
_cell.angle_alpha   90.00
_cell.angle_beta   90.00
_cell.angle_gamma   90.00
#
_symmetry.space_group_name_H-M   'P 1'
#
loop_
_entity.id
_entity.type
_entity.pdbx_description
1 polymer ?
#
loop_
_entity_poly.entity_id
_entity_poly.type
_entity_poly.pdbx_seq_one_letter_code
_entity_poly.pdbx_strand_id
1 'polypeptide(L)'
;MNFAACRRRWGDNDRYLGPFCYARDGRAYRPLAIVLSSGGDEYPGASLRFSGFGHTLIIALPSIIKPWKRWVDTSRYEWSTSPNGGYWDIQSRSFGFSYSEGFLQVFHGPQTHDSWTDKTWTKFLPWTQWRHVRKSFYGINGEHVATLPDTGKSYTLDSGRWERERAIEKATPTVCFEFDDFDGERLTATTKIEEMEWKFGTGWFKWLSLFRKPKVRRSLDIEFSGETGERKGSWKGGTLGTGIDMTSGELHESAFRRYCEKNRMTFVGSSTEAA
;
A
#
# COMPACT_ATOMS: atom_id res chain seq x y z
N MET A 1 6.55 24.49 34.93
CA MET A 1 5.78 23.57 34.06
C MET A 1 6.54 22.25 33.99
N ASN A 2 5.98 21.16 34.53
CA ASN A 2 6.59 19.84 34.43
C ASN A 2 6.47 19.34 32.99
N PHE A 3 7.54 19.47 32.20
CA PHE A 3 7.65 18.91 30.84
C PHE A 3 7.78 17.36 30.83
N ALA A 4 7.55 16.71 31.97
CA ALA A 4 7.87 15.30 32.18
C ALA A 4 6.73 14.31 31.87
N ALA A 5 5.53 14.76 31.49
CA ALA A 5 4.35 13.89 31.51
C ALA A 5 4.19 12.96 30.30
N CYS A 6 4.76 13.24 29.13
CA CYS A 6 4.81 12.26 28.03
C CYS A 6 5.85 12.71 27.00
N ARG A 7 6.94 11.95 26.84
CA ARG A 7 7.97 12.27 25.84
C ARG A 7 7.44 11.87 24.46
N ARG A 8 7.35 12.83 23.53
CA ARG A 8 6.91 12.57 22.15
C ARG A 8 7.83 11.53 21.49
N ARG A 9 7.25 10.42 21.06
CA ARG A 9 7.95 9.34 20.35
C ARG A 9 7.85 9.52 18.83
N TRP A 10 8.93 9.23 18.12
CA TRP A 10 8.94 9.07 16.66
C TRP A 10 9.10 7.60 16.26
N GLY A 11 9.99 6.87 16.93
CA GLY A 11 10.25 5.47 16.62
C GLY A 11 11.06 4.76 17.71
N ASP A 12 11.88 3.81 17.29
CA ASP A 12 12.67 2.97 18.20
C ASP A 12 14.07 3.55 18.49
N ASN A 13 14.54 4.48 17.66
CA ASN A 13 15.89 5.09 17.75
C ASN A 13 15.86 6.52 18.28
N ASP A 14 14.92 6.82 19.17
CA ASP A 14 14.71 8.17 19.69
C ASP A 14 15.76 8.56 20.74
N ARG A 15 16.30 9.76 20.60
CA ARG A 15 17.24 10.40 21.52
C ARG A 15 16.61 11.66 22.07
N TYR A 16 16.59 11.78 23.38
CA TYR A 16 15.91 12.87 24.07
C TYR A 16 16.92 13.84 24.68
N LEU A 17 16.74 15.13 24.43
CA LEU A 17 17.48 16.21 25.07
C LEU A 17 16.47 17.29 25.49
N GLY A 18 16.03 17.28 26.75
CA GLY A 18 15.01 18.21 27.23
C GLY A 18 13.70 18.12 26.42
N PRO A 19 13.18 19.22 25.85
CA PRO A 19 11.97 19.22 25.03
C PRO A 19 12.19 18.68 23.61
N PHE A 20 13.43 18.33 23.25
CA PHE A 20 13.79 17.85 21.93
C PHE A 20 13.79 16.31 21.89
N CYS A 21 13.09 15.76 20.91
CA CYS A 21 13.20 14.36 20.51
C CYS A 21 13.84 14.32 19.12
N TYR A 22 14.99 13.66 19.00
CA TYR A 22 15.69 13.47 17.75
C TYR A 22 15.75 11.99 17.41
N ALA A 23 15.43 11.65 16.18
CA ALA A 23 15.52 10.30 15.67
C ALA A 23 16.23 10.30 14.31
N ARG A 24 17.05 9.27 14.09
CA ARG A 24 17.63 8.99 12.77
C ARG A 24 17.06 7.67 12.28
N ASP A 25 16.35 7.73 11.17
CA ASP A 25 15.89 6.54 10.48
C ASP A 25 16.99 6.07 9.50
N GLY A 26 17.52 4.88 9.76
CA GLY A 26 18.48 4.22 8.88
C GLY A 26 17.82 3.46 7.73
N ARG A 27 16.48 3.36 7.72
CA ARG A 27 15.72 2.62 6.70
C ARG A 27 15.44 3.51 5.47
N ALA A 28 14.67 2.96 4.53
CA ALA A 28 14.33 3.61 3.27
C ALA A 28 13.44 4.86 3.45
N TYR A 29 12.73 5.00 4.56
CA TYR A 29 11.79 6.09 4.80
C TYR A 29 12.51 7.41 5.08
N ARG A 30 12.39 8.38 4.16
CA ARG A 30 13.08 9.67 4.21
C ARG A 30 12.14 10.83 3.87
N PRO A 31 11.17 11.14 4.75
CA PRO A 31 10.22 12.20 4.48
C PRO A 31 10.87 13.57 4.58
N LEU A 32 10.31 14.53 3.85
CA LEU A 32 10.52 15.97 4.05
C LEU A 32 9.26 16.54 4.70
N ALA A 33 9.36 17.04 5.93
CA ALA A 33 8.18 17.53 6.64
C ALA A 33 8.49 18.70 7.56
N ILE A 34 7.53 19.63 7.64
CA ILE A 34 7.45 20.65 8.67
C ILE A 34 6.00 20.65 9.14
N VAL A 35 5.75 20.19 10.37
CA VAL A 35 4.38 20.02 10.88
C VAL A 35 4.29 20.51 12.32
N LEU A 36 3.45 21.52 12.53
CA LEU A 36 2.98 21.93 13.84
C LEU A 36 1.72 21.14 14.18
N SER A 37 1.73 20.34 15.23
CA SER A 37 0.58 19.54 15.68
C SER A 37 0.17 19.94 17.09
N SER A 38 -1.13 20.01 17.35
CA SER A 38 -1.64 20.23 18.70
C SER A 38 -1.36 19.01 19.57
N GLY A 39 -1.53 19.19 20.87
CA GLY A 39 -1.68 18.05 21.75
C GLY A 39 -2.95 17.28 21.42
N GLY A 40 -2.95 15.99 21.77
CA GLY A 40 -4.14 15.14 21.84
C GLY A 40 -4.32 14.65 23.27
N ASP A 41 -5.11 13.59 23.44
CA ASP A 41 -5.31 12.97 24.75
C ASP A 41 -4.02 12.28 25.25
N GLU A 42 -3.30 11.59 24.35
CA GLU A 42 -2.07 10.84 24.68
C GLU A 42 -0.82 11.73 24.87
N TYR A 43 -0.71 12.83 24.12
CA TYR A 43 0.41 13.77 24.20
C TYR A 43 -0.11 15.18 24.47
N PRO A 44 -0.17 15.61 25.74
CA PRO A 44 -0.55 16.97 26.07
C PRO A 44 0.51 17.96 25.60
N GLY A 45 0.10 19.10 25.04
CA GLY A 45 0.99 20.12 24.49
C GLY A 45 1.22 20.01 22.98
N ALA A 46 1.49 21.15 22.34
CA ALA A 46 1.76 21.18 20.91
C ALA A 46 3.16 20.61 20.61
N SER A 47 3.43 20.32 19.35
CA SER A 47 4.75 19.90 18.90
C SER A 47 5.04 20.43 17.52
N LEU A 48 6.32 20.71 17.26
CA LEU A 48 6.81 21.07 15.93
C LEU A 48 7.77 19.99 15.45
N ARG A 49 7.41 19.32 14.36
CA ARG A 49 8.22 18.28 13.71
C ARG A 49 8.91 18.84 12.49
N PHE A 50 10.21 18.62 12.42
CA PHE A 50 11.03 18.75 11.22
C PHE A 50 11.53 17.37 10.81
N SER A 51 11.32 16.99 9.56
CA SER A 51 11.90 15.77 8.99
C SER A 51 12.60 16.07 7.67
N GLY A 52 13.76 15.46 7.46
CA GLY A 52 14.50 15.56 6.21
C GLY A 52 15.67 14.59 6.16
N PHE A 53 15.90 13.99 4.99
CA PHE A 53 17.06 13.14 4.72
C PHE A 53 17.25 11.95 5.70
N GLY A 54 16.16 11.42 6.26
CA GLY A 54 16.20 10.35 7.28
C GLY A 54 16.45 10.84 8.71
N HIS A 55 16.43 12.15 8.93
CA HIS A 55 16.51 12.77 10.26
C HIS A 55 15.15 13.35 10.62
N THR A 56 14.72 13.14 11.86
CA THR A 56 13.53 13.76 12.43
C THR A 56 13.87 14.43 13.74
N LEU A 57 13.45 15.69 13.89
CA LEU A 57 13.50 16.46 15.12
C LEU A 57 12.08 16.88 15.50
N ILE A 58 11.65 16.54 16.70
CA ILE A 58 10.39 16.97 17.28
C ILE A 58 10.70 17.86 18.47
N ILE A 59 10.10 19.05 18.48
CA ILE A 59 10.20 20.01 19.57
C ILE A 59 8.86 19.98 20.32
N ALA A 60 8.88 19.62 21.60
CA ALA A 60 7.72 19.76 22.47
C ALA A 60 7.49 21.25 22.77
N LEU A 61 6.27 21.72 22.54
CA LEU A 61 5.86 23.11 22.72
C LEU A 61 4.71 23.20 23.73
N PRO A 62 4.53 24.34 24.41
CA PRO A 62 3.28 24.64 25.10
C PRO A 62 2.08 24.53 24.15
N SER A 63 0.86 24.44 24.68
CA SER A 63 -0.39 24.31 23.90
C SER A 63 -0.76 25.59 23.12
N ILE A 64 0.12 26.04 22.22
CA ILE A 64 -0.04 27.24 21.38
C ILE A 64 -1.19 27.09 20.37
N ILE A 65 -1.52 25.85 20.01
CA ILE A 65 -2.71 25.53 19.21
C ILE A 65 -3.58 24.54 20.00
N LYS A 66 -4.87 24.84 20.08
CA LYS A 66 -5.85 23.99 20.77
C LYS A 66 -6.23 22.80 19.90
N PRO A 67 -6.48 21.61 20.47
CA PRO A 67 -7.06 20.49 19.73
C PRO A 67 -8.46 20.85 19.21
N TRP A 68 -8.88 20.13 18.18
CA TRP A 68 -10.26 20.13 17.73
C TRP A 68 -11.11 19.34 18.73
N LYS A 69 -12.32 19.81 19.01
CA LYS A 69 -13.23 19.18 19.96
C LYS A 69 -14.64 19.19 19.40
N ARG A 70 -15.36 18.09 19.55
CA ARG A 70 -16.79 17.96 19.23
C ARG A 70 -17.49 17.17 20.31
N TRP A 71 -18.65 17.66 20.76
CA TRP A 71 -19.52 16.86 21.62
C TRP A 71 -20.23 15.81 20.77
N VAL A 72 -20.14 14.55 21.19
CA VAL A 72 -20.87 13.43 20.60
C VAL A 72 -21.94 13.03 21.59
N ASP A 73 -23.19 13.30 21.21
CA ASP A 73 -24.36 12.90 21.97
C ASP A 73 -24.66 11.41 21.73
N THR A 74 -24.72 10.66 22.82
CA THR A 74 -25.04 9.23 22.81
C THR A 74 -26.39 8.93 23.46
N SER A 75 -27.09 9.94 24.01
CA SER A 75 -28.35 9.79 24.75
C SER A 75 -29.44 9.01 23.99
N ARG A 76 -29.42 9.07 22.66
CA ARG A 76 -30.37 8.38 21.77
C ARG A 76 -30.14 6.86 21.63
N TYR A 77 -29.02 6.33 22.09
CA TYR A 77 -28.72 4.90 21.97
C TYR A 77 -29.18 4.12 23.20
N GLU A 78 -29.70 2.91 22.99
CA GLU A 78 -30.21 2.04 24.07
C GLU A 78 -29.16 1.69 25.12
N TRP A 79 -27.87 1.69 24.74
CA TRP A 79 -26.75 1.43 25.65
C TRP A 79 -26.32 2.67 26.47
N SER A 80 -26.90 3.84 26.22
CA SER A 80 -26.56 5.06 26.96
C SER A 80 -27.13 5.01 28.38
N THR A 81 -26.26 5.13 29.37
CA THR A 81 -26.61 5.06 30.80
C THR A 81 -27.14 6.38 31.36
N SER A 82 -27.15 7.47 30.58
CA SER A 82 -27.60 8.80 31.02
C SER A 82 -28.47 9.48 29.96
N PRO A 83 -29.54 10.22 30.37
CA PRO A 83 -30.34 11.07 29.48
C PRO A 83 -29.54 12.19 28.80
N ASN A 84 -28.39 12.58 29.35
CA ASN A 84 -27.43 13.51 28.75
C ASN A 84 -26.10 12.82 28.42
N GLY A 85 -26.15 11.52 28.14
CA GLY A 85 -24.98 10.70 27.84
C GLY A 85 -24.25 11.21 26.61
N GLY A 86 -22.94 11.32 26.70
CA GLY A 86 -22.08 11.71 25.58
C GLY A 86 -20.63 11.86 26.00
N TYR A 87 -19.79 12.19 25.02
CA TYR A 87 -18.37 12.41 25.26
C TYR A 87 -17.82 13.53 24.37
N TRP A 88 -16.67 14.07 24.76
CA TRP A 88 -15.89 14.98 23.92
C TRP A 88 -14.97 14.15 23.03
N ASP A 89 -15.23 14.16 21.73
CA ASP A 89 -14.27 13.70 20.74
C ASP A 89 -13.19 14.79 20.56
N ILE A 90 -11.96 14.46 20.93
CA ILE A 90 -10.81 15.38 20.93
C ILE A 90 -9.80 14.85 19.93
N GLN A 91 -9.57 15.63 18.87
CA GLN A 91 -8.64 15.28 17.80
C GLN A 91 -7.56 16.34 17.67
N SER A 92 -6.40 15.94 17.17
CA SER A 92 -5.30 16.88 16.95
C SER A 92 -5.62 17.85 15.80
N ARG A 93 -5.07 19.06 15.85
CA ARG A 93 -4.96 19.96 14.70
C ARG A 93 -3.52 19.95 14.22
N SER A 94 -3.32 19.82 12.92
CA SER A 94 -2.00 19.84 12.30
C SER A 94 -1.93 20.89 11.21
N PHE A 95 -0.80 21.60 11.15
CA PHE A 95 -0.51 22.65 10.19
C PHE A 95 0.89 22.45 9.60
N GLY A 96 0.99 22.52 8.28
CA GLY A 96 2.26 22.39 7.56
C GLY A 96 2.17 21.35 6.45
N PHE A 97 3.27 20.67 6.15
CA PHE A 97 3.31 19.70 5.07
C PHE A 97 4.21 18.51 5.37
N SER A 98 3.95 17.42 4.68
CA SER A 98 4.77 16.22 4.65
C SER A 98 4.84 15.70 3.21
N TYR A 99 6.04 15.35 2.78
CA TYR A 99 6.31 14.77 1.48
C TYR A 99 7.09 13.48 1.66
N SER A 100 6.62 12.40 1.05
CA SER A 100 7.33 11.12 1.02
C SER A 100 6.99 10.37 -0.26
N GLU A 101 8.00 9.85 -0.96
CA GLU A 101 7.85 8.98 -2.13
C GLU A 101 6.87 9.50 -3.21
N GLY A 102 6.87 10.82 -3.44
CA GLY A 102 5.99 11.43 -4.42
C GLY A 102 4.59 11.79 -3.90
N PHE A 103 4.25 11.43 -2.67
CA PHE A 103 3.00 11.80 -2.01
C PHE A 103 3.19 13.05 -1.18
N LEU A 104 2.44 14.11 -1.51
CA LEU A 104 2.41 15.37 -0.78
C LEU A 104 1.14 15.45 0.05
N GLN A 105 1.30 15.78 1.33
CA GLN A 105 0.22 16.08 2.26
C GLN A 105 0.41 17.48 2.80
N VAL A 106 -0.65 18.27 2.79
CA VAL A 106 -0.72 19.61 3.38
C VAL A 106 -1.78 19.58 4.46
N PHE A 107 -1.34 19.76 5.70
CA PHE A 107 -2.19 19.82 6.88
C PHE A 107 -2.59 21.26 7.12
N HIS A 108 -3.88 21.52 7.29
CA HIS A 108 -4.39 22.87 7.51
C HIS A 108 -5.53 22.92 8.53
N GLY A 109 -5.59 21.95 9.45
CA GLY A 109 -6.62 21.90 10.47
C GLY A 109 -6.76 20.55 11.20
N PRO A 110 -7.98 20.18 11.62
CA PRO A 110 -8.26 18.94 12.33
C PRO A 110 -7.80 17.68 11.58
N GLN A 111 -7.37 16.66 12.33
CA GLN A 111 -6.96 15.34 11.86
C GLN A 111 -7.86 14.30 12.52
N THR A 112 -9.07 14.13 11.98
CA THR A 112 -10.16 13.37 12.62
C THR A 112 -10.34 11.96 12.07
N HIS A 113 -9.57 11.57 11.04
CA HIS A 113 -9.74 10.31 10.31
C HIS A 113 -11.14 10.15 9.66
N ASP A 114 -11.83 11.26 9.40
CA ASP A 114 -13.13 11.29 8.76
C ASP A 114 -13.10 12.22 7.53
N SER A 115 -13.61 11.75 6.39
CA SER A 115 -13.55 12.44 5.11
C SER A 115 -14.22 13.82 5.08
N TRP A 116 -15.15 14.10 6.01
CA TRP A 116 -15.85 15.39 6.08
C TRP A 116 -15.14 16.41 6.96
N THR A 117 -14.63 15.95 8.09
CA THR A 117 -14.09 16.81 9.14
C THR A 117 -12.57 16.97 9.08
N ASP A 118 -11.85 16.03 8.47
CA ASP A 118 -10.41 16.11 8.26
C ASP A 118 -10.08 17.27 7.31
N LYS A 119 -9.06 18.05 7.66
CA LYS A 119 -8.59 19.22 6.91
C LYS A 119 -7.17 18.99 6.44
N THR A 120 -7.09 18.05 5.51
CA THR A 120 -5.86 17.65 4.85
C THR A 120 -6.08 17.66 3.34
N TRP A 121 -5.21 18.37 2.62
CA TRP A 121 -5.13 18.26 1.17
C TRP A 121 -3.99 17.31 0.82
N THR A 122 -4.26 16.32 -0.03
CA THR A 122 -3.25 15.36 -0.45
C THR A 122 -3.21 15.22 -1.96
N LYS A 123 -2.01 14.98 -2.50
CA LYS A 123 -1.82 14.71 -3.92
C LYS A 123 -0.53 13.95 -4.17
N PHE A 124 -0.60 12.96 -5.04
CA PHE A 124 0.58 12.40 -5.67
C PHE A 124 1.12 13.39 -6.71
N LEU A 125 2.38 13.81 -6.54
CA LEU A 125 3.03 14.77 -7.43
C LEU A 125 3.18 14.15 -8.83
N PRO A 126 2.57 14.74 -9.88
CA PRO A 126 2.49 14.09 -11.19
C PRO A 126 3.84 13.72 -11.83
N TRP A 127 4.90 14.48 -11.54
CA TRP A 127 6.26 14.26 -12.05
C TRP A 127 7.06 13.20 -11.28
N THR A 128 6.50 12.61 -10.23
CA THR A 128 7.13 11.50 -9.50
C THR A 128 6.42 10.17 -9.72
N GLN A 129 5.26 10.18 -10.39
CA GLN A 129 4.42 9.01 -10.56
C GLN A 129 4.77 8.20 -11.81
N TRP A 130 4.41 6.92 -11.79
CA TRP A 130 4.44 6.04 -12.96
C TRP A 130 3.00 5.80 -13.42
N ARG A 131 2.74 6.01 -14.71
CA ARG A 131 1.44 5.73 -15.32
C ARG A 131 1.47 4.37 -15.97
N HIS A 132 0.45 3.55 -15.73
CA HIS A 132 0.24 2.31 -16.47
C HIS A 132 -0.02 2.63 -17.95
N VAL A 133 0.47 1.77 -18.84
CA VAL A 133 0.35 1.95 -20.29
C VAL A 133 -0.26 0.74 -20.94
N ARG A 134 0.10 -0.47 -20.48
CA ARG A 134 -0.46 -1.71 -21.01
C ARG A 134 -0.24 -2.88 -20.06
N LYS A 135 -1.16 -3.83 -20.13
CA LYS A 135 -1.02 -5.20 -19.62
C LYS A 135 -0.94 -6.14 -20.83
N SER A 136 0.03 -7.05 -20.87
CA SER A 136 0.19 -8.03 -21.93
C SER A 136 0.20 -9.44 -21.35
N PHE A 137 -0.31 -10.39 -22.11
CA PHE A 137 -0.35 -11.80 -21.75
C PHE A 137 0.58 -12.59 -22.65
N TYR A 138 1.23 -13.59 -22.07
CA TYR A 138 2.11 -14.51 -22.78
C TYR A 138 1.63 -15.94 -22.59
N GLY A 139 1.80 -16.75 -23.64
CA GLY A 139 1.43 -18.15 -23.65
C GLY A 139 2.54 -19.05 -23.13
N ILE A 140 2.38 -20.35 -23.36
CA ILE A 140 3.13 -21.42 -22.68
C ILE A 140 4.63 -21.35 -23.00
N ASN A 141 4.99 -21.01 -24.23
CA ASN A 141 6.37 -20.92 -24.69
C ASN A 141 6.91 -19.48 -24.60
N GLY A 142 6.19 -18.58 -23.94
CA GLY A 142 6.54 -17.16 -23.86
C GLY A 142 6.21 -16.37 -25.12
N GLU A 143 5.39 -16.91 -26.02
CA GLU A 143 4.83 -16.17 -27.15
C GLU A 143 3.86 -15.09 -26.66
N HIS A 144 3.82 -13.96 -27.36
CA HIS A 144 2.89 -12.88 -27.04
C HIS A 144 1.48 -13.24 -27.52
N VAL A 145 0.50 -13.20 -26.61
CA VAL A 145 -0.90 -13.59 -26.90
C VAL A 145 -1.78 -12.37 -27.13
N ALA A 146 -1.74 -11.41 -26.20
CA ALA A 146 -2.57 -10.22 -26.27
C ALA A 146 -1.94 -9.04 -25.53
N THR A 147 -2.31 -7.83 -25.93
CA THR A 147 -2.01 -6.59 -25.20
C THR A 147 -3.29 -5.80 -24.98
N LEU A 148 -3.53 -5.45 -23.72
CA LEU A 148 -4.56 -4.55 -23.24
C LEU A 148 -3.94 -3.16 -23.00
N PRO A 149 -4.08 -2.21 -23.94
CA PRO A 149 -3.61 -0.84 -23.71
C PRO A 149 -4.48 -0.15 -22.65
N ASP A 150 -3.86 0.67 -21.80
CA ASP A 150 -4.61 1.56 -20.93
C ASP A 150 -5.15 2.75 -21.71
N THR A 151 -6.46 2.80 -21.87
CA THR A 151 -7.16 3.88 -22.58
C THR A 151 -7.28 5.15 -21.73
N GLY A 152 -6.94 5.10 -20.44
CA GLY A 152 -7.12 6.19 -19.49
C GLY A 152 -8.58 6.51 -19.18
N LYS A 153 -9.53 5.70 -19.66
CA LYS A 153 -10.97 5.83 -19.41
C LYS A 153 -11.38 4.99 -18.20
N SER A 154 -12.22 5.56 -17.34
CA SER A 154 -12.92 4.84 -16.27
C SER A 154 -13.85 3.77 -16.85
N TYR A 155 -14.13 2.71 -16.09
CA TYR A 155 -15.14 1.69 -16.43
C TYR A 155 -16.54 2.31 -16.65
N THR A 156 -16.84 3.45 -16.04
CA THR A 156 -18.10 4.17 -16.27
C THR A 156 -18.19 4.82 -17.66
N LEU A 157 -17.07 5.11 -18.30
CA LEU A 157 -16.99 5.72 -19.64
C LEU A 157 -16.80 4.67 -20.74
N ASP A 158 -16.60 3.41 -20.36
CA ASP A 158 -16.44 2.26 -21.25
C ASP A 158 -16.98 1.02 -20.52
N SER A 159 -18.31 0.90 -20.48
CA SER A 159 -19.02 -0.12 -19.69
C SER A 159 -18.64 -1.55 -20.07
N GLY A 160 -18.31 -1.80 -21.34
CA GLY A 160 -17.88 -3.12 -21.83
C GLY A 160 -16.41 -3.44 -21.61
N ARG A 161 -15.62 -2.51 -21.06
CA ARG A 161 -14.16 -2.70 -20.88
C ARG A 161 -13.87 -3.90 -19.99
N TRP A 162 -14.61 -4.02 -18.89
CA TRP A 162 -14.38 -5.06 -17.90
C TRP A 162 -14.63 -6.46 -18.47
N GLU A 163 -15.75 -6.68 -19.19
CA GLU A 163 -15.99 -8.00 -19.79
C GLU A 163 -14.94 -8.34 -20.86
N ARG A 164 -14.52 -7.37 -21.67
CA ARG A 164 -13.50 -7.60 -22.72
C ARG A 164 -12.14 -7.95 -22.13
N GLU A 165 -11.67 -7.19 -21.13
CA GLU A 165 -10.40 -7.47 -20.46
C GLU A 165 -10.42 -8.85 -19.80
N ARG A 166 -11.52 -9.21 -19.13
CA ARG A 166 -11.68 -10.52 -18.48
C ARG A 166 -11.80 -11.68 -19.47
N ALA A 167 -12.46 -11.47 -20.61
CA ALA A 167 -12.56 -12.48 -21.66
C ALA A 167 -11.19 -12.80 -22.27
N ILE A 168 -10.36 -11.77 -22.50
CA ILE A 168 -8.98 -11.94 -22.99
C ILE A 168 -8.12 -12.64 -21.94
N GLU A 169 -8.25 -12.25 -20.68
CA GLU A 169 -7.52 -12.89 -19.58
C GLU A 169 -7.90 -14.37 -19.44
N LYS A 170 -9.19 -14.70 -19.51
CA LYS A 170 -9.68 -16.09 -19.43
C LYS A 170 -9.27 -16.92 -20.65
N ALA A 171 -9.15 -16.31 -21.82
CA ALA A 171 -8.70 -16.98 -23.04
C ALA A 171 -7.17 -17.13 -23.13
N THR A 172 -6.42 -16.59 -22.15
CA THR A 172 -4.96 -16.72 -22.13
C THR A 172 -4.58 -18.15 -21.75
N PRO A 173 -3.69 -18.81 -22.51
CA PRO A 173 -3.21 -20.15 -22.17
C PRO A 173 -2.60 -20.18 -20.76
N THR A 174 -3.02 -21.16 -19.96
CA THR A 174 -2.48 -21.40 -18.62
C THR A 174 -1.78 -22.74 -18.55
N VAL A 175 -0.90 -22.90 -17.57
CA VAL A 175 -0.21 -24.17 -17.31
C VAL A 175 -0.47 -24.58 -15.86
N CYS A 176 -0.88 -25.82 -15.67
CA CYS A 176 -1.11 -26.40 -14.36
C CYS A 176 0.10 -27.23 -13.91
N PHE A 177 0.47 -27.08 -12.64
CA PHE A 177 1.53 -27.86 -12.00
C PHE A 177 1.00 -28.51 -10.73
N GLU A 178 1.38 -29.76 -10.52
CA GLU A 178 1.20 -30.43 -9.24
C GLU A 178 2.35 -30.10 -8.30
N PHE A 179 2.00 -29.85 -7.04
CA PHE A 179 2.96 -29.63 -5.97
C PHE A 179 2.42 -30.16 -4.65
N ASP A 180 3.33 -30.51 -3.74
CA ASP A 180 3.00 -30.74 -2.34
C ASP A 180 3.19 -29.42 -1.57
N ASP A 181 2.15 -28.98 -0.87
CA ASP A 181 2.21 -27.83 0.02
C ASP A 181 3.10 -28.10 1.24
N PHE A 182 3.32 -27.10 2.09
CA PHE A 182 4.15 -27.19 3.29
C PHE A 182 3.74 -28.33 4.24
N ASP A 183 2.46 -28.69 4.29
CA ASP A 183 1.91 -29.78 5.10
C ASP A 183 1.90 -31.14 4.39
N GLY A 184 2.38 -31.21 3.14
CA GLY A 184 2.40 -32.41 2.31
C GLY A 184 1.09 -32.68 1.55
N GLU A 185 0.10 -31.78 1.61
CA GLU A 185 -1.12 -31.90 0.81
C GLU A 185 -0.83 -31.65 -0.69
N ARG A 186 -1.28 -32.58 -1.54
CA ARG A 186 -1.15 -32.48 -3.00
C ARG A 186 -2.18 -31.50 -3.55
N LEU A 187 -1.71 -30.43 -4.18
CA LEU A 187 -2.53 -29.40 -4.80
C LEU A 187 -2.06 -29.10 -6.23
N THR A 188 -2.90 -28.39 -6.97
CA THR A 188 -2.59 -27.92 -8.33
C THR A 188 -2.48 -26.41 -8.34
N ALA A 189 -1.47 -25.88 -9.04
CA ALA A 189 -1.26 -24.47 -9.29
C ALA A 189 -1.46 -24.15 -10.76
N THR A 190 -2.46 -23.34 -11.09
CA THR A 190 -2.69 -22.78 -12.42
C THR A 190 -1.87 -21.51 -12.57
N THR A 191 -1.07 -21.43 -13.63
CA THR A 191 -0.12 -20.33 -13.82
C THR A 191 -0.35 -19.58 -15.12
N LYS A 192 -0.14 -18.27 -15.09
CA LYS A 192 -0.32 -17.34 -16.22
C LYS A 192 0.77 -16.28 -16.21
N ILE A 193 1.34 -15.96 -17.38
CA ILE A 193 2.37 -14.93 -17.49
C ILE A 193 1.72 -13.60 -17.87
N GLU A 194 1.96 -12.59 -17.04
CA GLU A 194 1.52 -11.22 -17.28
C GLU A 194 2.71 -10.26 -17.35
N GLU A 195 2.62 -9.25 -18.20
CA GLU A 195 3.59 -8.16 -18.25
C GLU A 195 2.89 -6.82 -18.24
N MET A 196 3.31 -5.95 -17.35
CA MET A 196 2.82 -4.59 -17.27
C MET A 196 3.93 -3.61 -17.62
N GLU A 197 3.57 -2.58 -18.39
CA GLU A 197 4.45 -1.47 -18.72
C GLU A 197 3.92 -0.17 -18.10
N TRP A 198 4.84 0.58 -17.50
CA TRP A 198 4.60 1.92 -17.01
C TRP A 198 5.58 2.93 -17.60
N LYS A 199 5.07 4.14 -17.84
CA LYS A 199 5.88 5.30 -18.25
C LYS A 199 5.92 6.34 -17.15
N PHE A 200 7.03 7.07 -17.04
CA PHE A 200 7.21 8.06 -16.00
C PHE A 200 6.44 9.36 -16.28
N GLY A 201 5.82 9.92 -15.24
CA GLY A 201 5.00 11.12 -15.29
C GLY A 201 3.52 10.88 -15.58
N THR A 202 2.63 11.70 -15.01
CA THR A 202 1.19 11.72 -15.28
C THR A 202 0.72 13.12 -15.70
N GLY A 203 -0.49 13.23 -16.27
CA GLY A 203 -1.06 14.52 -16.69
C GLY A 203 -0.17 15.28 -17.69
N TRP A 204 0.12 16.55 -17.41
CA TRP A 204 1.02 17.38 -18.22
C TRP A 204 2.49 16.99 -18.13
N PHE A 205 2.88 16.14 -17.17
CA PHE A 205 4.25 15.70 -16.95
C PHE A 205 4.58 14.38 -17.68
N LYS A 206 3.70 13.90 -18.57
CA LYS A 206 3.93 12.68 -19.37
C LYS A 206 5.21 12.75 -20.21
N TRP A 207 5.65 13.94 -20.62
CA TRP A 207 6.88 14.14 -21.39
C TRP A 207 8.15 13.71 -20.62
N LEU A 208 8.10 13.64 -19.29
CA LEU A 208 9.22 13.13 -18.48
C LEU A 208 9.58 11.67 -18.83
N SER A 209 8.66 10.90 -19.43
CA SER A 209 8.97 9.55 -19.92
C SER A 209 9.98 9.54 -21.08
N LEU A 210 10.28 10.68 -21.71
CA LEU A 210 11.35 10.75 -22.72
C LEU A 210 12.74 10.65 -22.10
N PHE A 211 12.88 11.04 -20.84
CA PHE A 211 14.16 11.06 -20.11
C PHE A 211 14.35 9.84 -19.21
N ARG A 212 13.38 8.92 -19.18
CA ARG A 212 13.41 7.75 -18.30
C ARG A 212 12.87 6.52 -19.02
N LYS A 213 13.65 5.44 -19.00
CA LYS A 213 13.22 4.15 -19.57
C LYS A 213 11.88 3.70 -18.97
N PRO A 214 10.97 3.13 -19.77
CA PRO A 214 9.76 2.50 -19.26
C PRO A 214 10.10 1.46 -18.19
N LYS A 215 9.27 1.37 -17.15
CA LYS A 215 9.32 0.28 -16.20
C LYS A 215 8.52 -0.86 -16.81
N VAL A 216 9.14 -2.02 -17.02
CA VAL A 216 8.47 -3.23 -17.48
C VAL A 216 8.63 -4.26 -16.38
N ARG A 217 7.51 -4.87 -15.96
CA ARG A 217 7.49 -5.92 -14.94
C ARG A 217 6.74 -7.10 -15.52
N ARG A 218 7.43 -8.23 -15.63
CA ARG A 218 6.82 -9.51 -15.97
C ARG A 218 6.64 -10.32 -14.69
N SER A 219 5.47 -10.90 -14.51
CA SER A 219 5.12 -11.69 -13.33
C SER A 219 4.39 -12.96 -13.71
N LEU A 220 4.61 -14.00 -12.92
CA LEU A 220 3.82 -15.22 -12.96
C LEU A 220 2.70 -15.05 -11.95
N ASP A 221 1.47 -15.02 -12.45
CA ASP A 221 0.24 -15.14 -11.67
C ASP A 221 0.01 -16.63 -11.38
N ILE A 222 -0.23 -16.98 -10.12
CA ILE A 222 -0.38 -18.35 -9.63
C ILE A 222 -1.70 -18.42 -8.86
N GLU A 223 -2.59 -19.29 -9.32
CA GLU A 223 -3.85 -19.61 -8.66
C GLU A 223 -3.79 -21.04 -8.14
N PHE A 224 -4.12 -21.25 -6.87
CA PHE A 224 -4.08 -22.57 -6.24
C PHE A 224 -5.47 -23.20 -6.21
N SER A 225 -5.54 -24.51 -6.40
CA SER A 225 -6.79 -25.28 -6.30
C SER A 225 -7.37 -25.31 -4.87
N GLY A 226 -6.56 -24.96 -3.87
CA GLY A 226 -6.93 -24.93 -2.47
C GLY A 226 -6.11 -23.90 -1.69
N GLU A 227 -6.46 -23.68 -0.43
CA GLU A 227 -5.72 -22.79 0.46
C GLU A 227 -4.32 -23.36 0.73
N THR A 228 -3.29 -22.52 0.62
CA THR A 228 -1.88 -22.94 0.76
C THR A 228 -1.10 -22.12 1.81
N GLY A 229 -0.10 -22.75 2.43
CA GLY A 229 0.89 -22.10 3.28
C GLY A 229 0.73 -22.35 4.80
N GLU A 230 1.74 -21.93 5.57
CA GLU A 230 1.94 -22.31 7.00
C GLU A 230 0.79 -21.99 7.97
N ARG A 231 -0.13 -21.11 7.59
CA ARG A 231 -1.28 -20.72 8.42
C ARG A 231 -2.63 -21.07 7.79
N LYS A 232 -2.65 -22.09 6.94
CA LYS A 232 -3.87 -22.65 6.34
C LYS A 232 -4.96 -22.90 7.40
N GLY A 233 -6.20 -22.53 7.11
CA GLY A 233 -7.34 -22.64 8.03
C GLY A 233 -7.41 -21.56 9.11
N SER A 234 -6.45 -20.63 9.16
CA SER A 234 -6.51 -19.46 10.02
C SER A 234 -7.23 -18.32 9.30
N TRP A 235 -8.11 -17.61 10.00
CA TRP A 235 -8.76 -16.41 9.44
C TRP A 235 -7.80 -15.29 9.03
N LYS A 236 -6.51 -15.35 9.44
CA LYS A 236 -5.42 -14.44 9.01
C LYS A 236 -4.35 -15.13 8.17
N GLY A 237 -4.58 -16.37 7.75
CA GLY A 237 -3.58 -17.21 7.11
C GLY A 237 -4.07 -17.81 5.80
N GLY A 238 -3.15 -18.54 5.15
CA GLY A 238 -3.39 -19.16 3.86
C GLY A 238 -3.40 -18.18 2.67
N THR A 239 -3.20 -18.72 1.47
CA THR A 239 -3.46 -18.00 0.23
C THR A 239 -4.09 -18.90 -0.84
N LEU A 240 -4.98 -18.34 -1.65
CA LEU A 240 -5.59 -18.99 -2.82
C LEU A 240 -4.93 -18.56 -4.13
N GLY A 241 -4.11 -17.52 -4.09
CA GLY A 241 -3.34 -17.09 -5.26
C GLY A 241 -2.25 -16.11 -4.88
N THR A 242 -1.23 -16.00 -5.73
CA THR A 242 -0.10 -15.10 -5.52
C THR A 242 0.56 -14.77 -6.84
N GLY A 243 1.43 -13.75 -6.83
CA GLY A 243 2.21 -13.36 -7.99
C GLY A 243 3.69 -13.27 -7.64
N ILE A 244 4.56 -13.74 -8.53
CA ILE A 244 6.01 -13.54 -8.41
C ILE A 244 6.59 -12.81 -9.61
N ASP A 245 7.62 -12.02 -9.36
CA ASP A 245 8.42 -11.43 -10.44
C ASP A 245 9.18 -12.53 -11.18
N MET A 246 9.10 -12.47 -12.51
CA MET A 246 9.83 -13.36 -13.39
C MET A 246 11.21 -12.80 -13.71
N THR A 247 12.18 -13.68 -13.76
CA THR A 247 13.52 -13.39 -14.24
C THR A 247 13.56 -13.42 -15.78
N SER A 248 14.62 -12.85 -16.37
CA SER A 248 14.72 -12.73 -17.82
C SER A 248 14.78 -14.10 -18.50
N GLY A 249 13.85 -14.38 -19.41
CA GLY A 249 13.77 -15.65 -20.14
C GLY A 249 13.16 -16.81 -19.35
N GLU A 250 12.71 -16.56 -18.12
CA GLU A 250 12.01 -17.56 -17.31
C GLU A 250 10.64 -17.88 -17.90
N LEU A 251 10.23 -19.14 -17.83
CA LEU A 251 8.91 -19.63 -18.22
C LEU A 251 8.18 -20.19 -16.99
N HIS A 252 6.92 -20.60 -17.20
CA HIS A 252 6.00 -21.09 -16.18
C HIS A 252 6.65 -22.05 -15.17
N GLU A 253 7.22 -23.17 -15.65
CA GLU A 253 7.76 -24.21 -14.77
C GLU A 253 8.96 -23.71 -13.96
N SER A 254 9.92 -23.05 -14.61
CA SER A 254 11.12 -22.53 -13.93
C SER A 254 10.76 -21.52 -12.84
N ALA A 255 9.81 -20.62 -13.11
CA ALA A 255 9.33 -19.64 -12.15
C ALA A 255 8.57 -20.30 -10.99
N PHE A 256 7.71 -21.27 -11.29
CA PHE A 256 6.96 -21.98 -10.26
C PHE A 256 7.86 -22.86 -9.38
N ARG A 257 8.84 -23.57 -9.95
CA ARG A 257 9.81 -24.34 -9.17
C ARG A 257 10.58 -23.46 -8.19
N ARG A 258 11.03 -22.29 -8.64
CA ARG A 258 11.67 -21.29 -7.78
C ARG A 258 10.73 -20.77 -6.69
N TYR A 259 9.44 -20.63 -6.99
CA TYR A 259 8.44 -20.30 -5.98
C TYR A 259 8.33 -21.40 -4.92
N CYS A 260 8.24 -22.67 -5.32
CA CYS A 260 8.16 -23.81 -4.40
C CYS A 260 9.38 -23.87 -3.47
N GLU A 261 10.60 -23.74 -4.01
CA GLU A 261 11.84 -23.73 -3.24
C GLU A 261 11.85 -22.63 -2.16
N LYS A 262 11.40 -21.43 -2.51
CA LYS A 262 11.35 -20.30 -1.58
C LYS A 262 10.33 -20.49 -0.46
N ASN A 263 9.24 -21.22 -0.72
CA ASN A 263 8.12 -21.38 0.21
C ASN A 263 8.08 -22.76 0.89
N ARG A 264 9.14 -23.56 0.76
CA ARG A 264 9.22 -24.92 1.34
C ARG A 264 8.10 -25.85 0.84
N MET A 265 7.76 -25.72 -0.43
CA MET A 265 6.84 -26.61 -1.15
C MET A 265 7.64 -27.53 -2.07
N THR A 266 7.07 -28.68 -2.43
CA THR A 266 7.74 -29.65 -3.31
C THR A 266 7.09 -29.64 -4.68
N PHE A 267 7.84 -29.23 -5.71
CA PHE A 267 7.39 -29.34 -7.10
C PHE A 267 7.37 -30.81 -7.53
N VAL A 268 6.29 -31.25 -8.17
CA VAL A 268 6.14 -32.67 -8.55
C VAL A 268 6.19 -32.83 -10.06
N GLY A 269 5.41 -32.06 -10.80
CA GLY A 269 5.39 -32.13 -12.26
C GLY A 269 4.32 -31.26 -12.90
N SER A 270 4.34 -31.20 -14.22
CA SER A 270 3.24 -30.60 -15.00
C SER A 270 2.03 -31.54 -14.98
N SER A 271 0.87 -31.05 -14.54
CA SER A 271 -0.39 -31.75 -14.80
C SER A 271 -0.83 -31.44 -16.21
N THR A 272 -1.11 -32.48 -17.00
CA THR A 272 -1.47 -32.38 -18.43
C THR A 272 -2.88 -31.83 -18.67
N GLU A 273 -3.44 -31.04 -17.74
CA GLU A 273 -4.77 -30.46 -17.88
C GLU A 273 -4.79 -28.98 -17.54
N ALA A 274 -4.76 -28.15 -18.58
CA ALA A 274 -5.53 -26.92 -18.66
C ALA A 274 -5.95 -26.69 -20.11
N ALA A 275 -7.27 -26.59 -20.32
CA ALA A 275 -7.91 -26.18 -21.57
C ALA A 275 -8.24 -24.67 -21.52
#